data_AF-A0A3A5RHX9-F1
#
_entry.id   AF-A0A3A5RHX9-F1
#
_cell.length_a   1.000
_cell.length_b   1.000
_cell.length_c   1.000
_cell.angle_alpha   90.00
_cell.angle_beta   90.00
_cell.angle_gamma   90.00
#
_symmetry.space_group_name_H-M   'P 1'
#
loop_
_entity.id
_entity.type
_entity.pdbx_description
1 polymer ?
#
loop_
_entity_poly.entity_id
_entity_poly.type
_entity_poly.pdbx_seq_one_letter_code
_entity_poly.pdbx_strand_id
1 'polypeptide(L)'
;MKRLQKLAVFLLALLLVTVPALAAAPTKADKKEAERQELRTKTYQALKLLYEKKPKSKRAIEHAYGYAVFVDTSYTAGFIGGGHGRGRAVNNSNGTEVFMKMAQGKLGLGLGVRQTNTIFVFDTIDAFTSFITKGWTFGGQAAAAATDDVHGDSLEGSFQVAPGMWMYQMTTKGLAAELTATGTRFYVDNDLNKTQIPAVKE
;
A
#
# COMPACT_ATOMS: atom_id res chain seq x y z
N MET A 1 29.69 -34.89 -56.16
CA MET A 1 28.26 -35.20 -55.92
C MET A 1 27.90 -35.42 -54.44
N LYS A 2 28.70 -36.14 -53.62
CA LYS A 2 28.39 -36.37 -52.18
C LYS A 2 28.57 -35.17 -51.22
N ARG A 3 29.22 -34.07 -51.64
CA ARG A 3 29.39 -32.84 -50.82
C ARG A 3 28.25 -31.82 -50.99
N LEU A 4 27.54 -31.83 -52.12
CA LEU A 4 26.37 -30.98 -52.35
C LEU A 4 25.12 -31.47 -51.58
N GLN A 5 24.96 -32.78 -51.41
CA GLN A 5 23.87 -33.35 -50.59
C GLN A 5 23.99 -33.01 -49.10
N LYS A 6 25.22 -32.84 -48.57
CA LYS A 6 25.43 -32.48 -47.15
C LYS A 6 25.16 -31.00 -46.85
N LEU A 7 25.30 -30.10 -47.83
CA LEU A 7 24.91 -28.69 -47.67
C LEU A 7 23.38 -28.50 -47.71
N ALA A 8 22.68 -29.28 -48.53
CA ALA A 8 21.22 -29.21 -48.62
C ALA A 8 20.51 -29.66 -47.32
N VAL A 9 21.09 -30.64 -46.61
CA VAL A 9 20.54 -31.13 -45.33
C VAL A 9 20.85 -30.17 -44.17
N PHE A 10 21.93 -29.38 -44.25
CA PHE A 10 22.26 -28.40 -43.22
C PHE A 10 21.42 -27.11 -43.32
N LEU A 11 20.98 -26.75 -44.52
CA LEU A 11 20.05 -25.62 -44.75
C LEU A 11 18.59 -25.96 -44.40
N LEU A 12 18.23 -27.24 -44.30
CA LEU A 12 16.87 -27.67 -43.95
C LEU A 12 16.66 -27.85 -42.43
N ALA A 13 17.73 -27.88 -41.63
CA ALA A 13 17.67 -27.97 -40.17
C ALA A 13 17.62 -26.59 -39.47
N LEU A 14 17.82 -25.49 -40.22
CA LEU A 14 17.71 -24.12 -39.72
C LEU A 14 16.32 -23.50 -40.00
N LEU A 15 15.31 -24.34 -40.20
CA LEU A 15 13.90 -23.95 -40.14
C LEU A 15 13.31 -24.41 -38.80
N LEU A 16 14.04 -24.15 -37.71
CA LEU A 16 13.51 -24.27 -36.36
C LEU A 16 12.50 -23.13 -36.15
N VAL A 17 11.28 -23.41 -36.60
CA VAL A 17 10.00 -22.87 -36.15
C VAL A 17 10.13 -21.72 -35.15
N THR A 18 10.30 -20.50 -35.65
CA THR A 18 9.94 -19.31 -34.88
C THR A 18 8.42 -19.24 -34.85
N VAL A 19 7.79 -20.04 -33.98
CA VAL A 19 6.40 -19.76 -33.59
C VAL A 19 6.46 -18.37 -32.96
N PRO A 20 5.81 -17.34 -33.53
CA PRO A 20 5.63 -16.12 -32.77
C PRO A 20 4.75 -16.55 -31.59
N ALA A 21 5.33 -16.57 -30.39
CA ALA A 21 4.55 -16.70 -29.18
C ALA A 21 3.56 -15.54 -29.20
N LEU A 22 2.31 -15.85 -29.57
CA LEU A 22 1.23 -14.89 -29.58
C LEU A 22 1.00 -14.54 -28.11
N ALA A 23 1.70 -13.52 -27.63
CA ALA A 23 1.50 -13.00 -26.30
C ALA A 23 0.05 -12.51 -26.25
N ALA A 24 -0.82 -13.33 -25.65
CA ALA A 24 -2.21 -12.95 -25.45
C ALA A 24 -2.24 -11.62 -24.69
N ALA A 25 -3.05 -10.68 -25.16
CA ALA A 25 -3.20 -9.40 -24.49
C ALA A 25 -3.64 -9.64 -23.03
N PRO A 26 -3.06 -8.91 -22.05
CA PRO A 26 -3.34 -9.16 -20.64
C PRO A 26 -4.83 -8.96 -20.35
N THR A 27 -5.41 -9.95 -19.67
CA THR A 27 -6.81 -9.92 -19.26
C THR A 27 -7.05 -8.86 -18.19
N LYS A 28 -8.31 -8.56 -17.89
CA LYS A 28 -8.67 -7.67 -16.77
C LYS A 28 -8.17 -8.23 -15.42
N ALA A 29 -8.10 -9.56 -15.27
CA ALA A 29 -7.59 -10.20 -14.07
C ALA A 29 -6.08 -10.02 -13.94
N ASP A 30 -5.33 -10.17 -15.05
CA ASP A 30 -3.87 -9.98 -15.07
C ASP A 30 -3.48 -8.54 -14.71
N LYS A 31 -4.24 -7.56 -15.22
CA LYS A 31 -4.03 -6.14 -14.89
C LYS A 31 -4.24 -5.88 -13.39
N LYS A 32 -5.29 -6.44 -12.79
CA LYS A 32 -5.56 -6.29 -11.35
C LYS A 32 -4.51 -6.98 -10.49
N GLU A 33 -4.01 -8.15 -10.90
CA GLU A 33 -2.92 -8.79 -10.16
C GLU A 33 -1.63 -7.99 -10.25
N ALA A 34 -1.27 -7.47 -11.43
CA ALA A 34 -0.13 -6.58 -11.59
C ALA A 34 -0.24 -5.34 -10.66
N GLU A 35 -1.44 -4.76 -10.57
CA GLU A 35 -1.74 -3.63 -9.69
C GLU A 35 -1.59 -3.99 -8.20
N ARG A 36 -2.03 -5.18 -7.79
CA ARG A 36 -1.81 -5.70 -6.43
C ARG A 36 -0.33 -5.90 -6.14
N GLN A 37 0.43 -6.49 -7.07
CA GLN A 37 1.88 -6.69 -6.92
C GLN A 37 2.65 -5.37 -6.80
N GLU A 38 2.25 -4.38 -7.59
CA GLU A 38 2.81 -3.03 -7.49
C GLU A 38 2.56 -2.43 -6.09
N LEU A 39 1.35 -2.58 -5.55
CA LEU A 39 1.03 -2.11 -4.21
C LEU A 39 1.80 -2.86 -3.12
N ARG A 40 1.95 -4.17 -3.24
CA ARG A 40 2.79 -4.95 -2.31
C ARG A 40 4.22 -4.42 -2.31
N THR A 41 4.77 -4.12 -3.48
CA THR A 41 6.13 -3.58 -3.62
C THR A 41 6.24 -2.19 -2.98
N LYS A 42 5.34 -1.26 -3.33
CA LYS A 42 5.35 0.11 -2.80
C LYS A 42 5.16 0.14 -1.28
N THR A 43 4.23 -0.65 -0.76
CA THR A 43 3.98 -0.73 0.69
C THR A 43 5.14 -1.37 1.46
N TYR A 44 5.81 -2.38 0.87
CA TYR A 44 7.02 -2.95 1.45
C TYR A 44 8.17 -1.93 1.51
N GLN A 45 8.38 -1.14 0.44
CA GLN A 45 9.39 -0.08 0.43
C GLN A 45 9.11 0.99 1.49
N ALA A 46 7.84 1.38 1.66
CA ALA A 46 7.43 2.31 2.70
C ALA A 46 7.73 1.79 4.12
N LEU A 47 7.44 0.51 4.40
CA LEU A 47 7.79 -0.13 5.67
C LEU A 47 9.31 -0.17 5.88
N LYS A 48 10.06 -0.52 4.84
CA LYS A 48 11.53 -0.54 4.92
C LYS A 48 12.08 0.84 5.30
N LEU A 49 11.57 1.91 4.68
CA LEU A 49 11.96 3.27 5.02
C LEU A 49 11.62 3.63 6.47
N LEU A 50 10.44 3.21 6.97
CA LEU A 50 10.10 3.38 8.38
C LEU A 50 11.09 2.66 9.29
N TYR A 51 11.44 1.41 8.98
CA TYR A 51 12.36 0.61 9.79
C TYR A 51 13.78 1.17 9.78
N GLU A 52 14.24 1.74 8.67
CA GLU A 52 15.52 2.44 8.59
C GLU A 52 15.57 3.68 9.48
N LYS A 53 14.45 4.40 9.61
CA LYS A 53 14.37 5.63 10.44
C LYS A 53 14.02 5.34 11.90
N LYS A 54 13.23 4.32 12.17
CA LYS A 54 12.75 3.90 13.50
C LYS A 54 12.84 2.37 13.63
N PRO A 55 14.02 1.81 13.90
CA PRO A 55 14.20 0.35 13.95
C PRO A 55 13.27 -0.38 14.93
N LYS A 56 12.91 0.27 16.05
CA LYS A 56 12.00 -0.28 17.06
C LYS A 56 10.58 -0.54 16.51
N SER A 57 10.14 0.24 15.53
CA SER A 57 8.81 0.08 14.90
C SER A 57 8.63 -1.27 14.21
N LYS A 58 9.72 -1.92 13.76
CA LYS A 58 9.65 -3.24 13.14
C LYS A 58 9.04 -4.26 14.09
N ARG A 59 9.54 -4.30 15.34
CA ARG A 59 9.04 -5.22 16.35
C ARG A 59 7.59 -4.92 16.69
N ALA A 60 7.25 -3.64 16.87
CA ALA A 60 5.89 -3.23 17.19
C ALA A 60 4.90 -3.65 16.08
N ILE A 61 5.25 -3.42 14.81
CA ILE A 61 4.42 -3.82 13.66
C ILE A 61 4.30 -5.34 13.54
N GLU A 62 5.37 -6.10 13.81
CA GLU A 62 5.33 -7.58 13.77
C GLU A 62 4.46 -8.19 14.87
N HIS A 63 4.35 -7.54 16.04
CA HIS A 63 3.58 -8.05 17.19
C HIS A 63 2.16 -7.47 17.29
N ALA A 64 1.82 -6.49 16.45
CA ALA A 64 0.47 -5.95 16.34
C ALA A 64 -0.50 -7.00 15.78
N TYR A 65 -1.81 -6.79 15.96
CA TYR A 65 -2.82 -7.64 15.33
C TYR A 65 -2.78 -7.51 13.79
N GLY A 66 -2.54 -6.30 13.31
CA GLY A 66 -2.30 -6.04 11.90
C GLY A 66 -1.76 -4.64 11.68
N TYR A 67 -1.49 -4.33 10.42
CA TYR A 67 -1.00 -3.01 10.00
C TYR A 67 -1.61 -2.61 8.67
N ALA A 68 -1.57 -1.32 8.33
CA ALA A 68 -1.93 -0.86 6.99
C ALA A 68 -0.92 0.17 6.51
N VAL A 69 -0.58 0.12 5.22
CA VAL A 69 0.41 1.01 4.61
C VAL A 69 -0.18 1.64 3.39
N PHE A 70 -0.12 2.95 3.33
CA PHE A 70 -0.56 3.77 2.21
C PHE A 70 0.61 4.55 1.65
N VAL A 71 0.72 4.58 0.34
CA VAL A 71 1.60 5.49 -0.39
C VAL A 71 0.71 6.48 -1.11
N ASP A 72 0.95 7.76 -0.84
CA ASP A 72 0.08 8.83 -1.29
C ASP A 72 0.85 10.01 -1.88
N THR A 73 0.12 10.74 -2.72
CA THR A 73 0.56 11.98 -3.32
C THR A 73 -0.49 13.04 -3.01
N SER A 74 -0.05 14.14 -2.40
CA SER A 74 -0.89 15.30 -2.13
C SER A 74 -0.36 16.53 -2.88
N TYR A 75 -1.26 17.45 -3.20
CA TYR A 75 -0.98 18.70 -3.87
C TYR A 75 -1.65 19.85 -3.12
N THR A 76 -1.05 21.02 -3.14
CA THR A 76 -1.62 22.24 -2.54
C THR A 76 -1.35 23.42 -3.46
N ALA A 77 -2.36 24.26 -3.65
CA ALA A 77 -2.29 25.50 -4.41
C ALA A 77 -3.03 26.62 -3.67
N GLY A 78 -2.27 27.57 -3.10
CA GLY A 78 -2.85 28.63 -2.27
C GLY A 78 -3.43 28.05 -0.99
N PHE A 79 -4.74 28.14 -0.81
CA PHE A 79 -5.45 27.67 0.38
C PHE A 79 -6.15 26.31 0.21
N ILE A 80 -6.17 25.76 -1.00
CA ILE A 80 -6.85 24.51 -1.31
C ILE A 80 -5.85 23.45 -1.73
N GLY A 81 -6.13 22.21 -1.38
CA GLY A 81 -5.33 21.07 -1.75
C GLY A 81 -6.14 19.79 -1.74
N GLY A 82 -5.56 18.78 -2.35
CA GLY A 82 -6.12 17.44 -2.35
C GLY A 82 -5.02 16.40 -2.32
N GLY A 83 -5.42 15.15 -2.20
CA GLY A 83 -4.49 14.04 -2.28
C GLY A 83 -5.21 12.75 -2.56
N HIS A 84 -4.47 11.82 -3.12
CA HIS A 84 -4.94 10.45 -3.28
C HIS A 84 -3.80 9.50 -2.93
N GLY A 85 -4.19 8.32 -2.47
CA GLY A 85 -3.24 7.28 -2.15
C GLY A 85 -3.85 5.91 -2.34
N ARG A 86 -2.97 4.91 -2.34
CA ARG A 86 -3.38 3.51 -2.31
C ARG A 86 -2.50 2.75 -1.36
N GLY A 87 -3.04 1.66 -0.85
CA GLY A 87 -2.39 0.89 0.17
C GLY A 87 -2.96 -0.50 0.31
N ARG A 88 -2.48 -1.18 1.34
CA ARG A 88 -3.06 -2.43 1.82
C ARG A 88 -3.00 -2.51 3.33
N ALA A 89 -4.03 -3.10 3.91
CA ALA A 89 -4.04 -3.60 5.27
C ALA A 89 -3.65 -5.08 5.27
N VAL A 90 -2.88 -5.53 6.26
CA VAL A 90 -2.42 -6.91 6.40
C VAL A 90 -2.69 -7.37 7.82
N ASN A 91 -3.35 -8.52 7.94
CA ASN A 91 -3.50 -9.23 9.20
C ASN A 91 -2.22 -10.04 9.47
N ASN A 92 -1.57 -9.84 10.61
CA ASN A 92 -0.30 -10.48 10.92
C ASN A 92 -0.43 -11.97 11.24
N SER A 93 -1.58 -12.41 11.76
CA SER A 93 -1.75 -13.80 12.18
C SER A 93 -1.95 -14.77 11.01
N ASN A 94 -2.55 -14.30 9.90
CA ASN A 94 -2.88 -15.16 8.76
C ASN A 94 -2.41 -14.63 7.39
N GLY A 95 -1.81 -13.44 7.34
CA GLY A 95 -1.30 -12.84 6.10
C GLY A 95 -2.39 -12.34 5.15
N THR A 96 -3.67 -12.35 5.56
CA THR A 96 -4.76 -11.82 4.74
C THR A 96 -4.53 -10.34 4.51
N GLU A 97 -4.62 -9.93 3.25
CA GLU A 97 -4.47 -8.54 2.87
C GLU A 97 -5.77 -7.97 2.29
N VAL A 98 -6.01 -6.69 2.53
CA VAL A 98 -7.13 -5.93 1.98
C VAL A 98 -6.56 -4.71 1.30
N PHE A 99 -6.78 -4.58 -0.01
CA PHE A 99 -6.35 -3.42 -0.78
C PHE A 99 -7.27 -2.24 -0.52
N MET A 100 -6.70 -1.05 -0.36
CA MET A 100 -7.43 0.13 0.09
C MET A 100 -7.01 1.37 -0.69
N LYS A 101 -7.93 2.33 -0.76
CA LYS A 101 -7.73 3.67 -1.33
C LYS A 101 -7.73 4.70 -0.21
N MET A 102 -7.09 5.82 -0.51
CA MET A 102 -7.06 7.01 0.31
C MET A 102 -7.44 8.22 -0.55
N ALA A 103 -8.26 9.11 0.01
CA ALA A 103 -8.59 10.40 -0.58
C ALA A 103 -8.49 11.49 0.49
N GLN A 104 -7.87 12.61 0.17
CA GLN A 104 -7.65 13.73 1.07
C GLN A 104 -8.19 15.02 0.47
N GLY A 105 -8.94 15.77 1.27
CA GLY A 105 -9.20 17.19 1.06
C GLY A 105 -8.39 18.01 2.05
N LYS A 106 -7.71 19.07 1.59
CA LYS A 106 -6.88 19.92 2.44
C LYS A 106 -7.28 21.38 2.29
N LEU A 107 -7.50 22.05 3.42
CA LEU A 107 -7.58 23.50 3.52
C LEU A 107 -6.36 23.99 4.29
N GLY A 108 -5.64 24.96 3.73
CA GLY A 108 -4.44 25.52 4.35
C GLY A 108 -3.46 26.08 3.32
N LEU A 109 -2.62 27.02 3.77
CA LEU A 109 -1.61 27.66 2.94
C LEU A 109 -0.52 26.66 2.52
N GLY A 110 -0.30 26.54 1.21
CA GLY A 110 0.79 25.75 0.67
C GLY A 110 0.88 25.79 -0.85
N LEU A 111 2.05 25.41 -1.35
CA LEU A 111 2.30 25.25 -2.77
C LEU A 111 3.12 23.98 -3.00
N GLY A 112 2.75 23.23 -4.03
CA GLY A 112 3.53 22.11 -4.55
C GLY A 112 2.91 20.74 -4.29
N VAL A 113 3.70 19.71 -4.63
CA VAL A 113 3.35 18.28 -4.55
C VAL A 113 4.19 17.63 -3.46
N ARG A 114 3.58 16.76 -2.65
CA ARG A 114 4.25 15.99 -1.60
C ARG A 114 3.90 14.52 -1.74
N GLN A 115 4.91 13.68 -1.66
CA GLN A 115 4.73 12.24 -1.51
C GLN A 115 4.89 11.88 -0.04
N THR A 116 3.93 11.14 0.49
CA THR A 116 4.01 10.62 1.86
C THR A 116 3.67 9.14 1.91
N ASN A 117 4.15 8.47 2.94
CA ASN A 117 3.70 7.15 3.30
C ASN A 117 3.05 7.21 4.68
N THR A 118 1.84 6.68 4.78
CA THR A 118 1.11 6.58 6.04
C THR A 118 1.06 5.12 6.47
N ILE A 119 1.52 4.83 7.69
CA ILE A 119 1.54 3.47 8.25
C ILE A 119 0.68 3.44 9.50
N PHE A 120 -0.36 2.62 9.50
CA PHE A 120 -1.17 2.30 10.66
C PHE A 120 -0.69 1.02 11.31
N VAL A 121 -0.71 1.00 12.64
CA VAL A 121 -0.48 -0.17 13.48
C VAL A 121 -1.72 -0.38 14.34
N PHE A 122 -2.26 -1.60 14.34
CA PHE A 122 -3.50 -1.94 15.03
C PHE A 122 -3.22 -2.92 16.15
N ASP A 123 -3.42 -2.48 17.39
CA ASP A 123 -3.21 -3.33 18.56
C ASP A 123 -4.33 -4.35 18.75
N THR A 124 -5.54 -4.00 18.32
CA THR A 124 -6.75 -4.79 18.60
C THR A 124 -7.41 -5.28 17.33
N ILE A 125 -8.13 -6.40 17.49
CA ILE A 125 -8.98 -6.99 16.46
C ILE A 125 -10.02 -5.98 15.98
N ASP A 126 -10.65 -5.27 16.91
CA ASP A 126 -11.72 -4.32 16.63
C ASP A 126 -11.22 -3.12 15.81
N ALA A 127 -10.05 -2.58 16.15
CA ALA A 127 -9.44 -1.47 15.44
C ALA A 127 -9.15 -1.85 13.98
N PHE A 128 -8.48 -2.98 13.76
CA PHE A 128 -8.18 -3.47 12.42
C PHE A 128 -9.45 -3.80 11.63
N THR A 129 -10.38 -4.55 12.24
CA THR A 129 -11.60 -5.02 11.58
C THR A 129 -12.49 -3.85 11.20
N SER A 130 -12.68 -2.88 12.09
CA SER A 130 -13.42 -1.66 11.79
C SER A 130 -12.76 -0.87 10.65
N PHE A 131 -11.43 -0.76 10.66
CA PHE A 131 -10.68 -0.06 9.61
C PHE A 131 -10.89 -0.70 8.22
N ILE A 132 -10.79 -2.03 8.11
CA ILE A 132 -10.93 -2.73 6.82
C ILE A 132 -12.38 -2.94 6.38
N THR A 133 -13.37 -2.74 7.25
CA THR A 133 -14.79 -2.93 6.90
C THR A 133 -15.52 -1.60 6.70
N LYS A 134 -15.28 -0.62 7.58
CA LYS A 134 -15.95 0.69 7.58
C LYS A 134 -15.10 1.80 6.98
N GLY A 135 -13.79 1.57 6.86
CA GLY A 135 -12.83 2.63 6.57
C GLY A 135 -12.58 3.51 7.79
N TRP A 136 -11.83 4.59 7.58
CA TRP A 136 -11.48 5.54 8.64
C TRP A 136 -11.32 6.95 8.08
N THR A 137 -11.64 7.98 8.86
CA THR A 137 -11.52 9.38 8.43
C THR A 137 -10.81 10.21 9.48
N PHE A 138 -9.62 10.70 9.14
CA PHE A 138 -8.82 11.56 10.00
C PHE A 138 -9.48 12.94 10.12
N GLY A 139 -9.83 13.34 11.34
CA GLY A 139 -10.44 14.65 11.64
C GLY A 139 -11.98 14.70 11.57
N GLY A 140 -12.66 13.59 11.23
CA GLY A 140 -14.12 13.47 11.33
C GLY A 140 -14.59 12.75 12.60
N GLN A 141 -13.70 12.01 13.24
CA GLN A 141 -13.89 11.33 14.52
C GLN A 141 -13.03 12.06 15.57
N ALA A 142 -13.37 11.97 16.86
CA ALA A 142 -12.60 12.57 17.95
C ALA A 142 -11.21 11.89 18.06
N ALA A 143 -10.32 12.24 17.12
CA ALA A 143 -8.96 11.74 17.05
C ALA A 143 -8.14 12.52 18.08
N ALA A 144 -7.92 11.91 19.24
CA ALA A 144 -6.93 12.38 20.18
C ALA A 144 -5.55 12.00 19.62
N ALA A 145 -4.87 12.92 18.94
CA ALA A 145 -3.48 12.73 18.54
C ALA A 145 -2.60 12.87 19.78
N ALA A 146 -2.31 11.76 20.46
CA ALA A 146 -1.37 11.70 21.57
C ALA A 146 -0.09 10.99 21.13
N THR A 147 1.05 11.47 21.61
CA THR A 147 2.32 10.74 21.49
C THR A 147 2.30 9.53 22.43
N ASP A 148 3.05 8.49 22.07
CA ASP A 148 3.09 7.23 22.81
C ASP A 148 3.67 7.37 24.23
N ASP A 149 2.84 7.12 25.24
CA ASP A 149 3.25 6.88 26.64
C ASP A 149 2.98 5.41 27.07
N VAL A 150 2.35 4.58 26.23
CA VAL A 150 1.76 3.28 26.60
C VAL A 150 2.62 2.10 26.18
N HIS A 151 3.31 2.18 25.02
CA HIS A 151 4.16 1.12 24.48
C HIS A 151 5.66 1.39 24.63
N GLY A 152 6.03 2.37 25.46
CA GLY A 152 7.41 2.83 25.64
C GLY A 152 8.01 3.39 24.35
N ASP A 153 9.31 3.25 24.14
CA ASP A 153 9.95 3.73 22.89
C ASP A 153 9.60 2.89 21.63
N SER A 154 8.76 1.85 21.74
CA SER A 154 8.56 0.89 20.64
C SER A 154 7.75 1.46 19.48
N LEU A 155 6.79 2.36 19.77
CA LEU A 155 6.07 3.13 18.79
C LEU A 155 6.51 4.60 18.69
N GLU A 156 7.75 4.88 19.09
CA GLU A 156 8.34 6.22 19.07
C GLU A 156 8.19 6.91 17.70
N GLY A 157 7.59 8.10 17.70
CA GLY A 157 7.31 8.89 16.49
C GLY A 157 6.00 8.53 15.77
N SER A 158 5.22 7.59 16.31
CA SER A 158 3.82 7.44 15.95
C SER A 158 2.93 8.34 16.81
N PHE A 159 1.70 8.49 16.36
CA PHE A 159 0.64 9.14 17.10
C PHE A 159 -0.49 8.15 17.29
N GLN A 160 -1.03 8.06 18.50
CA GLN A 160 -2.31 7.40 18.69
C GLN A 160 -3.38 8.24 17.99
N VAL A 161 -4.21 7.64 17.14
CA VAL A 161 -5.22 8.38 16.36
C VAL A 161 -6.65 7.92 16.66
N ALA A 162 -6.78 6.76 17.28
CA ALA A 162 -7.99 6.22 17.90
C ALA A 162 -7.56 5.12 18.90
N PRO A 163 -8.45 4.66 19.81
CA PRO A 163 -8.13 3.56 20.70
C PRO A 163 -7.62 2.32 19.94
N GLY A 164 -6.39 1.88 20.26
CA GLY A 164 -5.73 0.75 19.59
C GLY A 164 -5.29 0.98 18.14
N MET A 165 -5.29 2.24 17.67
CA MET A 165 -4.81 2.64 16.35
C MET A 165 -3.69 3.67 16.47
N TRP A 166 -2.52 3.29 15.96
CA TRP A 166 -1.34 4.14 15.91
C TRP A 166 -0.98 4.46 14.47
N MET A 167 -0.44 5.65 14.25
CA MET A 167 -0.14 6.12 12.89
C MET A 167 1.24 6.78 12.82
N TYR A 168 2.07 6.30 11.90
CA TYR A 168 3.26 6.99 11.42
C TYR A 168 2.95 7.72 10.13
N GLN A 169 3.49 8.93 10.00
CA GLN A 169 3.51 9.66 8.73
C GLN A 169 4.97 9.88 8.30
N MET A 170 5.33 9.31 7.16
CA MET A 170 6.66 9.39 6.57
C MET A 170 6.64 10.32 5.36
N THR A 171 7.54 11.29 5.35
CA THR A 171 7.80 12.17 4.19
C THR A 171 9.10 11.78 3.52
N THR A 172 9.40 12.38 2.37
CA THR A 172 10.72 12.24 1.71
C THR A 172 11.89 12.68 2.60
N LYS A 173 11.64 13.50 3.63
CA LYS A 173 12.65 13.98 4.58
C LYS A 173 12.78 13.10 5.85
N GLY A 174 11.91 12.11 6.04
CA GLY A 174 11.82 11.32 7.27
C GLY A 174 10.44 11.43 7.94
N LEU A 175 10.34 11.06 9.22
CA LEU A 175 9.08 11.16 9.97
C LEU A 175 8.58 12.60 9.99
N ALA A 176 7.27 12.78 9.82
CA ALA A 176 6.63 14.06 10.01
C ALA A 176 6.64 14.42 11.50
N ALA A 177 6.93 15.69 11.82
CA ALA A 177 6.88 16.20 13.18
C ALA A 177 5.44 16.37 13.70
N GLU A 178 4.49 16.51 12.78
CA GLU A 178 3.07 16.70 13.06
C GLU A 178 2.23 15.95 12.02
N LEU A 179 1.01 15.58 12.40
CA LEU A 179 0.07 14.97 11.48
C LEU A 179 -0.66 16.03 10.68
N THR A 180 -0.49 15.97 9.35
CA THR A 180 -1.16 16.92 8.43
C THR A 180 -2.34 16.27 7.68
N ALA A 181 -2.79 15.12 8.16
CA ALA A 181 -3.74 14.22 7.49
C ALA A 181 -5.22 14.59 7.70
N THR A 182 -5.55 15.71 8.34
CA THR A 182 -6.95 16.17 8.51
C THR A 182 -7.67 16.23 7.16
N GLY A 183 -8.91 15.70 7.13
CA GLY A 183 -9.70 15.61 5.90
C GLY A 183 -9.33 14.42 5.01
N THR A 184 -8.57 13.44 5.53
CA THR A 184 -8.22 12.22 4.80
C THR A 184 -9.16 11.07 5.15
N ARG A 185 -9.67 10.38 4.12
CA ARG A 185 -10.48 9.17 4.22
C ARG A 185 -9.73 7.98 3.64
N PHE A 186 -9.74 6.87 4.36
CA PHE A 186 -9.22 5.56 3.97
C PHE A 186 -10.39 4.59 3.82
N TYR A 187 -10.44 3.84 2.71
CA TYR A 187 -11.57 2.96 2.40
C TYR A 187 -11.17 1.80 1.49
N VAL A 188 -11.97 0.73 1.49
CA VAL A 188 -11.68 -0.51 0.75
C VAL A 188 -11.70 -0.28 -0.76
N ASP A 189 -10.74 -0.87 -1.45
CA ASP A 189 -10.75 -0.97 -2.92
C ASP A 189 -11.53 -2.22 -3.36
N ASN A 190 -12.84 -2.08 -3.58
CA ASN A 190 -13.67 -3.21 -3.99
C ASN A 190 -13.19 -3.87 -5.28
N ASP A 191 -12.53 -3.16 -6.19
CA ASP A 191 -12.12 -3.73 -7.47
C ASP A 191 -10.90 -4.64 -7.37
N LEU A 192 -9.98 -4.33 -6.44
CA LEU A 192 -8.80 -5.14 -6.18
C LEU A 192 -9.07 -6.32 -5.23
N ASN A 193 -10.13 -6.23 -4.41
CA ASN A 193 -10.49 -7.29 -3.45
C ASN A 193 -11.52 -8.30 -3.98
N LYS A 194 -12.35 -7.95 -4.98
CA LYS A 194 -13.36 -8.86 -5.59
C LYS A 194 -12.81 -10.20 -6.12
N THR A 195 -11.52 -10.28 -6.44
CA THR A 195 -10.91 -11.50 -6.99
C THR A 195 -10.42 -12.47 -5.90
N GLN A 196 -10.44 -12.06 -4.63
CA GLN A 196 -10.00 -12.88 -3.48
C GLN A 196 -11.18 -13.42 -2.65
N ILE A 197 -12.40 -12.93 -2.89
CA ILE A 197 -13.63 -13.43 -2.26
C ILE A 197 -14.42 -14.15 -3.36
N PRO A 198 -14.57 -15.49 -3.33
CA PRO A 198 -15.44 -16.16 -4.28
C PRO A 198 -16.84 -15.58 -4.14
N ALA A 199 -17.44 -15.21 -5.27
CA ALA A 199 -18.81 -14.74 -5.30
C ALA A 199 -19.70 -15.81 -4.65
N VAL A 200 -20.28 -15.50 -3.50
CA VAL A 200 -21.40 -16.27 -2.98
C VAL A 200 -22.53 -16.02 -3.96
N LYS A 201 -22.87 -17.04 -4.75
CA LYS A 201 -24.10 -17.01 -5.56
C LYS A 201 -25.25 -16.96 -4.56
N GLU A 202 -26.06 -15.91 -4.67
CA GLU A 202 -27.42 -15.88 -4.12
C GLU A 202 -28.27 -17.00 -4.75
#